data_AF-A0A7C3XXC5-F1
#
_entry.id   AF-A0A7C3XXC5-F1
#
_cell.length_a   1.000
_cell.length_b   1.000
_cell.length_c   1.000
_cell.angle_alpha   90.00
_cell.angle_beta   90.00
_cell.angle_gamma   90.00
#
_symmetry.space_group_name_H-M   'P 1'
#
loop_
_entity.id
_entity.type
_entity.pdbx_description
1 polymer ?
#
loop_
_entity_poly.entity_id
_entity_poly.type
_entity_poly.pdbx_seq_one_letter_code
_entity_poly.pdbx_strand_id
1 'polypeptide(L)'
;AIVMWFTHSTDSFPRDGVEKVSGYGAIPLITWQPFSRGGEPGYLLDYISDGGWDSYLRSWARDAKGCGKQILIRWGHEFNGYWYPWSVPANGQDPQKFIRAWRHVHDIFEQEGATNVKWVWCPYHLSNPDEPWNDPLLAYPGDEYVDWIGLDGYNFGTSQGWSEWLPFRSIYASLIRMYSTAFPNKPIMIAEFASTEDGGDKASWIDELAPALADMPQIRAVVWFNTQKETDWRVNSSQSSLQAFRRFVENEMIIKGAGGLWDLPERYRGPENWWPTAEPQSLPFHVYSDYLARGNHFYPTGWMGDYTDITMDEQCTENPHSGETCIKVTYSGASRQKYWAGVYWQNPANNWGMTDGGFNLSGATKLTFWARGERGGERVQFKMGGIAGYYPDSTVATLGTVTLTENWQKYEIDLSEKDLSYISGGFVWVAKAEAGYNPEGCTFYLDDIVYE
;
A
#
# COMPACT_ATOMS: atom_id res chain seq x y z
N ALA A 1 19.09 9.13 -14.17
CA ALA A 1 18.96 8.11 -15.21
C ALA A 1 19.44 6.78 -14.66
N ILE A 2 18.55 5.80 -14.69
CA ILE A 2 18.76 4.42 -14.22
C ILE A 2 18.48 3.51 -15.41
N VAL A 3 19.27 2.44 -15.56
CA VAL A 3 18.95 1.36 -16.51
C VAL A 3 18.83 0.08 -15.71
N MET A 4 17.66 -0.55 -15.81
CA MET A 4 17.33 -1.76 -15.06
C MET A 4 17.40 -3.00 -15.94
N TRP A 5 17.88 -4.11 -15.36
CA TRP A 5 17.73 -5.45 -15.94
C TRP A 5 17.67 -6.52 -14.85
N PHE A 6 17.36 -7.75 -15.24
CA PHE A 6 17.25 -8.90 -14.36
C PHE A 6 18.42 -9.86 -14.51
N THR A 7 18.80 -10.50 -13.42
CA THR A 7 19.78 -11.59 -13.38
C THR A 7 19.40 -12.62 -12.32
N HIS A 8 19.96 -13.82 -12.41
CA HIS A 8 19.65 -14.95 -11.54
C HIS A 8 20.88 -15.43 -10.76
N SER A 9 20.68 -16.21 -9.70
CA SER A 9 21.75 -16.77 -8.85
C SER A 9 22.63 -17.86 -9.50
N THR A 10 22.56 -17.99 -10.82
CA THR A 10 23.49 -18.81 -11.62
C THR A 10 24.34 -17.97 -12.57
N ASP A 11 24.05 -16.68 -12.69
CA ASP A 11 24.72 -15.79 -13.62
C ASP A 11 25.96 -15.17 -12.96
N SER A 12 27.07 -15.10 -13.69
CA SER A 12 28.24 -14.32 -13.28
C SER A 12 27.91 -12.82 -13.21
N PHE A 13 28.71 -12.05 -12.48
CA PHE A 13 28.56 -10.60 -12.40
C PHE A 13 28.50 -9.95 -13.81
N PRO A 14 27.47 -9.17 -14.14
CA PRO A 14 27.25 -8.63 -15.49
C PRO A 14 28.10 -7.38 -15.77
N ARG A 15 29.44 -7.54 -15.71
CA ARG A 15 30.43 -6.46 -15.86
C ARG A 15 30.18 -5.59 -17.10
N ASP A 16 30.03 -6.21 -18.26
CA ASP A 16 29.82 -5.50 -19.52
C ASP A 16 28.56 -4.60 -19.50
N GLY A 17 27.48 -5.08 -18.87
CA GLY A 17 26.25 -4.31 -18.71
C GLY A 17 26.46 -3.11 -17.80
N VAL A 18 27.08 -3.33 -16.65
CA VAL A 18 27.42 -2.28 -15.67
C VAL A 18 28.31 -1.21 -16.30
N GLU A 19 29.35 -1.60 -17.04
CA GLU A 19 30.29 -0.67 -17.67
C GLU A 19 29.62 0.14 -18.79
N LYS A 20 28.78 -0.49 -19.62
CA LYS A 20 28.01 0.21 -20.67
C LYS A 20 27.04 1.23 -20.10
N VAL A 21 26.26 0.84 -19.09
CA VAL A 21 25.30 1.74 -18.44
C VAL A 21 26.00 2.91 -17.77
N SER A 22 27.09 2.63 -17.03
CA SER A 22 27.90 3.67 -16.40
C SER A 22 28.54 4.61 -17.43
N GLY A 23 29.04 4.07 -18.54
CA GLY A 23 29.61 4.85 -19.64
C GLY A 23 28.59 5.73 -20.36
N TYR A 24 27.31 5.36 -20.32
CA TYR A 24 26.20 6.19 -20.79
C TYR A 24 25.82 7.32 -19.81
N GLY A 25 26.40 7.34 -18.61
CA GLY A 25 26.07 8.32 -17.56
C GLY A 25 24.80 7.98 -16.77
N ALA A 26 24.41 6.71 -16.75
CA ALA A 26 23.31 6.19 -15.94
C ALA A 26 23.83 5.25 -14.84
N ILE A 27 23.02 5.00 -13.81
CA ILE A 27 23.33 4.02 -12.77
C ILE A 27 22.63 2.68 -13.11
N PRO A 28 23.34 1.55 -13.11
CA PRO A 28 22.73 0.24 -13.26
C PRO A 28 21.90 -0.14 -12.03
N LEU A 29 20.66 -0.55 -12.25
CA LEU A 29 19.80 -1.21 -11.27
C LEU A 29 19.68 -2.69 -11.64
N ILE A 30 20.28 -3.56 -10.84
CA ILE A 30 20.28 -5.00 -11.08
C ILE A 30 19.21 -5.63 -10.20
N THR A 31 18.11 -6.07 -10.82
CA THR A 31 17.12 -6.90 -10.14
C THR A 31 17.67 -8.32 -10.06
N TRP A 32 18.18 -8.69 -8.88
CA TRP A 32 18.84 -9.96 -8.65
C TRP A 32 17.84 -10.95 -8.06
N GLN A 33 17.40 -11.89 -8.89
CA GLN A 33 16.40 -12.88 -8.54
C GLN A 33 17.09 -14.10 -7.91
N PRO A 34 16.93 -14.35 -6.60
CA PRO A 34 17.67 -15.40 -5.90
C PRO A 34 17.09 -16.78 -6.19
N PHE A 35 17.29 -17.24 -7.42
CA PHE A 35 16.89 -18.57 -7.86
C PHE A 35 17.85 -19.07 -8.95
N SER A 36 17.94 -20.38 -9.10
CA SER A 36 18.69 -21.08 -10.13
C SER A 36 17.80 -21.49 -11.31
N ARG A 37 18.34 -21.41 -12.53
CA ARG A 37 17.61 -21.92 -13.71
C ARG A 37 17.43 -23.45 -13.70
N GLY A 38 18.03 -24.16 -12.75
CA GLY A 38 17.89 -25.61 -12.53
C GLY A 38 16.80 -26.01 -11.53
N GLY A 39 16.11 -25.04 -10.91
CA GLY A 39 15.10 -25.25 -9.87
C GLY A 39 15.61 -24.88 -8.46
N GLU A 40 14.67 -24.68 -7.53
CA GLU A 40 14.98 -24.24 -6.16
C GLU A 40 14.75 -25.33 -5.13
N PRO A 41 15.56 -25.38 -4.06
CA PRO A 41 15.18 -26.11 -2.86
C PRO A 41 13.93 -25.45 -2.25
N GLY A 42 13.01 -26.26 -1.71
CA GLY A 42 11.81 -25.76 -1.01
C GLY A 42 12.07 -25.01 0.32
N TYR A 43 13.33 -24.71 0.60
CA TYR A 43 13.85 -24.01 1.77
C TYR A 43 14.90 -22.95 1.36
N LEU A 44 14.69 -22.33 0.20
CA LEU A 44 15.66 -21.47 -0.48
C LEU A 44 16.26 -20.37 0.41
N LEU A 45 15.45 -19.64 1.16
CA LEU A 45 15.97 -18.57 2.03
C LEU A 45 16.85 -19.11 3.17
N ASP A 46 16.50 -20.26 3.75
CA ASP A 46 17.34 -20.93 4.76
C ASP A 46 18.65 -21.44 4.13
N TYR A 47 18.58 -22.04 2.94
CA TYR A 47 19.77 -22.48 2.19
C TYR A 47 20.76 -21.34 1.91
N ILE A 48 20.25 -20.16 1.54
CA ILE A 48 21.07 -18.96 1.33
C ILE A 48 21.68 -18.50 2.65
N SER A 49 20.86 -18.41 3.71
CA SER A 49 21.29 -17.96 5.04
C SER A 49 22.32 -18.90 5.69
N ASP A 50 22.24 -20.20 5.39
CA ASP A 50 23.18 -21.23 5.86
C ASP A 50 24.48 -21.30 5.03
N GLY A 51 24.63 -20.39 4.07
CA GLY A 51 25.84 -20.21 3.28
C GLY A 51 25.94 -21.05 2.02
N GLY A 52 24.84 -21.64 1.56
CA GLY A 52 24.79 -22.49 0.37
C GLY A 52 25.30 -21.81 -0.91
N TRP A 53 25.22 -20.47 -0.98
CA TRP A 53 25.71 -19.65 -2.10
C TRP A 53 26.94 -18.80 -1.81
N ASP A 54 27.61 -18.96 -0.66
CA ASP A 54 28.70 -18.06 -0.22
C ASP A 54 29.83 -17.92 -1.23
N SER A 55 30.28 -19.02 -1.81
CA SER A 55 31.37 -18.99 -2.81
C SER A 55 30.98 -18.16 -4.03
N TYR A 56 29.72 -18.30 -4.48
CA TYR A 56 29.17 -17.55 -5.60
C TYR A 56 29.02 -16.06 -5.23
N LEU A 57 28.39 -15.77 -4.09
CA LEU A 57 28.16 -14.40 -3.60
C LEU A 57 29.48 -13.64 -3.39
N ARG A 58 30.51 -14.29 -2.81
CA ARG A 58 31.84 -13.70 -2.65
C ARG A 58 32.50 -13.38 -3.98
N SER A 59 32.38 -14.28 -4.97
CA SER A 59 32.89 -13.99 -6.33
C SER A 59 32.19 -12.78 -6.92
N TRP A 60 30.86 -12.74 -6.81
CA TRP A 60 30.03 -11.64 -7.31
C TRP A 60 30.38 -10.30 -6.65
N ALA A 61 30.53 -10.29 -5.33
CA ALA A 61 30.91 -9.11 -4.56
C ALA A 61 32.31 -8.58 -4.94
N ARG A 62 33.29 -9.49 -5.13
CA ARG A 62 34.64 -9.12 -5.59
C ARG A 62 34.61 -8.53 -7.00
N ASP A 63 33.81 -9.08 -7.89
CA ASP A 63 33.67 -8.56 -9.26
C ASP A 63 32.97 -7.20 -9.30
N ALA A 64 31.90 -7.03 -8.50
CA ALA A 64 31.22 -5.76 -8.30
C ALA A 64 32.17 -4.69 -7.76
N LYS A 65 32.95 -5.01 -6.72
CA LYS A 65 34.02 -4.13 -6.22
C LYS A 65 35.03 -3.79 -7.31
N GLY A 66 35.51 -4.79 -8.03
CA GLY A 66 36.54 -4.66 -9.05
C GLY A 66 36.14 -3.84 -10.27
N CYS A 67 34.84 -3.62 -10.55
CA CYS A 67 34.42 -2.72 -11.62
C CYS A 67 34.47 -1.24 -11.21
N GLY A 68 34.43 -0.95 -9.90
CA GLY A 68 34.52 0.41 -9.35
C GLY A 68 33.39 1.34 -9.79
N LYS A 69 32.28 0.80 -10.30
CA LYS A 69 31.10 1.58 -10.73
C LYS A 69 30.03 1.57 -9.64
N GLN A 70 29.28 2.65 -9.56
CA GLN A 70 28.10 2.73 -8.71
C GLN A 70 27.03 1.75 -9.21
N ILE A 71 26.53 0.89 -8.32
CA ILE A 71 25.54 -0.14 -8.66
C ILE A 71 24.42 -0.11 -7.63
N LEU A 72 23.17 -0.20 -8.10
CA LEU A 72 22.02 -0.50 -7.26
C LEU A 72 21.68 -1.99 -7.42
N ILE A 73 21.54 -2.71 -6.31
CA ILE A 73 21.09 -4.10 -6.28
C ILE A 73 19.69 -4.16 -5.65
N ARG A 74 18.77 -4.78 -6.39
CA ARG A 74 17.38 -5.04 -5.99
C ARG A 74 17.19 -6.54 -5.85
N TRP A 75 17.78 -7.08 -4.78
CA TRP A 75 17.83 -8.51 -4.52
C TRP A 75 16.48 -9.00 -3.96
N GLY A 76 15.97 -10.13 -4.46
CA GLY A 76 14.78 -10.75 -3.87
C GLY A 76 13.52 -9.87 -3.88
N HIS A 77 13.33 -9.05 -4.93
CA HIS A 77 12.15 -8.19 -5.09
C HIS A 77 10.81 -8.94 -5.00
N GLU A 78 9.74 -8.19 -4.70
CA GLU A 78 8.35 -8.67 -4.63
C GLU A 78 8.17 -9.89 -3.70
N PHE A 79 8.95 -9.94 -2.62
CA PHE A 79 8.94 -11.07 -1.69
C PHE A 79 7.60 -11.27 -0.97
N ASN A 80 6.70 -10.28 -1.01
CA ASN A 80 5.34 -10.35 -0.49
C ASN A 80 4.30 -10.88 -1.51
N GLY A 81 4.73 -11.35 -2.69
CA GLY A 81 3.91 -12.04 -3.69
C GLY A 81 4.17 -13.55 -3.75
N TYR A 82 3.14 -14.36 -4.01
CA TYR A 82 3.25 -15.83 -4.02
C TYR A 82 4.00 -16.44 -5.23
N TRP A 83 4.32 -15.64 -6.24
CA TRP A 83 4.81 -16.12 -7.55
C TRP A 83 6.30 -16.43 -7.58
N TYR A 84 7.08 -16.04 -6.56
CA TYR A 84 8.51 -16.27 -6.52
C TYR A 84 8.95 -17.27 -5.44
N PRO A 85 9.96 -18.10 -5.71
CA PRO A 85 10.43 -19.12 -4.75
C PRO A 85 11.17 -18.54 -3.55
N TRP A 86 11.63 -17.28 -3.61
CA TRP A 86 12.20 -16.55 -2.46
C TRP A 86 11.17 -15.74 -1.67
N SER A 87 9.90 -15.81 -2.06
CA SER A 87 8.84 -15.06 -1.38
C SER A 87 8.57 -15.59 0.02
N VAL A 88 8.08 -14.72 0.90
CA VAL A 88 7.64 -15.09 2.25
C VAL A 88 6.56 -16.18 2.21
N PRO A 89 5.51 -16.10 1.35
CA PRO A 89 4.55 -17.18 1.18
C PRO A 89 5.20 -18.54 0.85
N ALA A 90 6.21 -18.56 -0.03
CA ALA A 90 6.88 -19.80 -0.45
C ALA A 90 7.87 -20.36 0.59
N ASN A 91 8.27 -19.58 1.59
CA ASN A 91 9.30 -19.97 2.57
C ASN A 91 8.73 -20.22 3.97
N GLY A 92 7.47 -20.65 4.06
CA GLY A 92 6.83 -21.03 5.32
C GLY A 92 6.17 -19.86 6.04
N GLN A 93 5.80 -18.80 5.31
CA GLN A 93 5.06 -17.64 5.85
C GLN A 93 5.82 -16.92 6.98
N ASP A 94 7.16 -17.01 6.93
CA ASP A 94 8.05 -16.48 7.96
C ASP A 94 8.91 -15.34 7.39
N PRO A 95 8.56 -14.07 7.62
CA PRO A 95 9.34 -12.94 7.14
C PRO A 95 10.75 -12.89 7.74
N GLN A 96 11.01 -13.55 8.88
CA GLN A 96 12.36 -13.60 9.47
C GLN A 96 13.35 -14.37 8.59
N LYS A 97 12.89 -15.32 7.78
CA LYS A 97 13.76 -16.01 6.80
C LYS A 97 14.25 -15.07 5.72
N PHE A 98 13.39 -14.16 5.25
CA PHE A 98 13.78 -13.16 4.26
C PHE A 98 14.80 -12.19 4.85
N ILE A 99 14.58 -11.72 6.09
CA ILE A 99 15.52 -10.87 6.82
C ILE A 99 16.90 -11.55 6.94
N ARG A 100 16.95 -12.81 7.38
CA ARG A 100 18.23 -13.54 7.54
C ARG A 100 18.96 -13.68 6.21
N ALA A 101 18.27 -14.08 5.15
CA ALA A 101 18.88 -14.26 3.83
C ALA A 101 19.39 -12.93 3.25
N TRP A 102 18.59 -11.86 3.36
CA TRP A 102 18.98 -10.52 2.94
C TRP A 102 20.26 -10.06 3.64
N ARG A 103 20.27 -10.12 4.98
CA ARG A 103 21.42 -9.69 5.79
C ARG A 103 22.67 -10.50 5.45
N HIS A 104 22.54 -11.81 5.28
CA HIS A 104 23.66 -12.68 4.91
C HIS A 104 24.29 -12.29 3.56
N VAL A 105 23.46 -12.05 2.54
CA VAL A 105 23.94 -11.61 1.22
C VAL A 105 24.61 -10.24 1.30
N HIS A 106 24.01 -9.29 2.03
CA HIS A 106 24.59 -7.97 2.28
C HIS A 106 25.93 -8.04 3.00
N ASP A 107 26.01 -8.81 4.09
CA ASP A 107 27.21 -8.94 4.92
C ASP A 107 28.39 -9.53 4.14
N ILE A 108 28.13 -10.42 3.17
CA ILE A 108 29.17 -10.91 2.26
C ILE A 108 29.74 -9.77 1.40
N PHE A 109 28.91 -8.88 0.88
CA PHE A 109 29.39 -7.73 0.10
C PHE A 109 30.20 -6.77 0.95
N GLU A 110 29.77 -6.52 2.18
CA GLU A 110 30.49 -5.68 3.14
C GLU A 110 31.85 -6.32 3.51
N GLN A 111 31.88 -7.62 3.79
CA GLN A 111 33.12 -8.37 4.08
C GLN A 111 34.12 -8.35 2.92
N GLU A 112 33.65 -8.40 1.67
CA GLU A 112 34.50 -8.30 0.49
C GLU A 112 34.85 -6.82 0.17
N GLY A 113 34.23 -5.86 0.84
CA GLY A 113 34.46 -4.42 0.72
C GLY A 113 33.90 -3.80 -0.55
N ALA A 114 32.75 -4.28 -1.03
CA ALA A 114 32.05 -3.80 -2.22
C ALA A 114 31.19 -2.56 -1.93
N THR A 115 31.81 -1.50 -1.39
CA THR A 115 31.13 -0.26 -0.96
C THR A 115 30.59 0.61 -2.11
N ASN A 116 30.85 0.21 -3.35
CA ASN A 116 30.28 0.80 -4.57
C ASN A 116 28.91 0.21 -4.94
N VAL A 117 28.31 -0.59 -4.05
CA VAL A 117 26.98 -1.19 -4.18
C VAL A 117 26.03 -0.55 -3.16
N LYS A 118 24.79 -0.28 -3.59
CA LYS A 118 23.69 0.14 -2.73
C LYS A 118 22.49 -0.79 -2.87
N TRP A 119 21.73 -0.92 -1.79
CA TRP A 119 20.68 -1.92 -1.64
C TRP A 119 19.28 -1.33 -1.73
N VAL A 120 18.46 -1.89 -2.62
CA VAL A 120 17.08 -1.48 -2.90
C VAL A 120 16.12 -2.56 -2.40
N TRP A 121 15.53 -2.34 -1.21
CA TRP A 121 14.56 -3.26 -0.62
C TRP A 121 13.17 -3.00 -1.22
N CYS A 122 12.63 -3.95 -1.98
CA CYS A 122 11.55 -3.67 -2.92
C CYS A 122 10.39 -4.67 -2.83
N PRO A 123 9.35 -4.39 -2.02
CA PRO A 123 8.09 -5.13 -2.08
C PRO A 123 7.26 -4.78 -3.32
N TYR A 124 6.29 -5.65 -3.62
CA TYR A 124 5.17 -5.37 -4.51
C TYR A 124 4.14 -4.50 -3.77
N HIS A 125 3.42 -3.66 -4.51
CA HIS A 125 2.47 -2.69 -3.95
C HIS A 125 1.33 -3.32 -3.12
N LEU A 126 1.03 -4.61 -3.33
CA LEU A 126 0.03 -5.38 -2.56
C LEU A 126 0.63 -6.66 -1.99
N SER A 127 0.23 -7.03 -0.78
CA SER A 127 0.53 -8.36 -0.26
C SER A 127 -0.37 -9.41 -0.90
N ASN A 128 0.24 -10.45 -1.46
CA ASN A 128 -0.46 -11.54 -2.13
C ASN A 128 0.10 -12.87 -1.60
N PRO A 129 -0.59 -13.54 -0.65
CA PRO A 129 -1.92 -13.23 -0.12
C PRO A 129 -1.94 -12.01 0.83
N ASP A 130 -3.10 -11.38 0.97
CA ASP A 130 -3.35 -10.29 1.92
C ASP A 130 -3.61 -10.88 3.32
N GLU A 131 -2.53 -11.15 4.04
CA GLU A 131 -2.54 -11.80 5.35
C GLU A 131 -1.61 -11.05 6.32
N PRO A 132 -1.90 -11.02 7.64
CA PRO A 132 -1.09 -10.26 8.60
C PRO A 132 0.40 -10.62 8.63
N TRP A 133 0.74 -11.90 8.40
CA TRP A 133 2.14 -12.36 8.35
C TRP A 133 2.87 -11.95 7.06
N ASN A 134 2.14 -11.49 6.05
CA ASN A 134 2.66 -11.06 4.75
C ASN A 134 2.73 -9.53 4.62
N ASP A 135 2.60 -8.78 5.73
CA ASP A 135 2.90 -7.36 5.76
C ASP A 135 4.40 -7.15 5.43
N PRO A 136 4.75 -6.40 4.37
CA PRO A 136 6.13 -6.19 3.98
C PRO A 136 6.99 -5.58 5.10
N LEU A 137 6.42 -4.75 5.97
CA LEU A 137 7.17 -4.13 7.07
C LEU A 137 7.77 -5.18 8.03
N LEU A 138 7.14 -6.35 8.16
CA LEU A 138 7.66 -7.46 8.97
C LEU A 138 8.93 -8.10 8.39
N ALA A 139 9.23 -7.88 7.11
CA ALA A 139 10.39 -8.40 6.39
C ALA A 139 11.50 -7.35 6.18
N TYR A 140 11.42 -6.18 6.83
CA TYR A 140 12.45 -5.15 6.72
C TYR A 140 13.74 -5.55 7.45
N PRO A 141 14.90 -5.59 6.76
CA PRO A 141 16.14 -6.12 7.33
C PRO A 141 16.87 -5.11 8.24
N GLY A 142 16.38 -3.88 8.37
CA GLY A 142 16.97 -2.84 9.20
C GLY A 142 17.74 -1.78 8.40
N ASP A 143 17.87 -0.59 8.97
CA ASP A 143 18.39 0.60 8.28
C ASP A 143 19.83 0.47 7.78
N GLU A 144 20.65 -0.35 8.42
CA GLU A 144 22.05 -0.58 8.01
C GLU A 144 22.16 -1.43 6.75
N TYR A 145 21.08 -2.14 6.37
CA TYR A 145 21.04 -3.10 5.27
C TYR A 145 20.30 -2.60 4.02
N VAL A 146 19.79 -1.36 4.06
CA VAL A 146 18.93 -0.79 3.02
C VAL A 146 19.34 0.66 2.73
N ASP A 147 19.61 0.96 1.47
CA ASP A 147 19.86 2.34 1.02
C ASP A 147 18.60 3.01 0.46
N TRP A 148 17.71 2.23 -0.15
CA TRP A 148 16.50 2.69 -0.82
C TRP A 148 15.31 1.78 -0.52
N ILE A 149 14.15 2.39 -0.28
CA ILE A 149 12.87 1.67 -0.36
C ILE A 149 12.46 1.63 -1.84
N GLY A 150 12.33 0.45 -2.41
CA GLY A 150 11.77 0.21 -3.72
C GLY A 150 10.27 -0.10 -3.65
N LEU A 151 9.52 0.21 -4.70
CA LEU A 151 8.13 -0.21 -4.87
C LEU A 151 7.87 -0.63 -6.31
N ASP A 152 7.23 -1.79 -6.48
CA ASP A 152 6.73 -2.27 -7.78
C ASP A 152 5.21 -2.20 -7.80
N GLY A 153 4.63 -1.67 -8.89
CA GLY A 153 3.17 -1.55 -9.03
C GLY A 153 2.77 -1.22 -10.46
N TYR A 154 1.60 -1.70 -10.88
CA TYR A 154 1.19 -1.65 -12.28
C TYR A 154 -0.28 -1.29 -12.41
N ASN A 155 -0.60 -0.45 -13.38
CA ASN A 155 -1.97 -0.29 -13.84
C ASN A 155 -2.29 -1.40 -14.86
N PHE A 156 -2.82 -2.51 -14.38
CA PHE A 156 -3.24 -3.64 -15.22
C PHE A 156 -4.53 -3.36 -16.01
N GLY A 157 -5.26 -2.29 -15.70
CA GLY A 157 -6.47 -1.94 -16.45
C GLY A 157 -7.46 -3.09 -16.50
N THR A 158 -8.10 -3.29 -17.65
CA THR A 158 -8.95 -4.48 -17.89
C THR A 158 -8.21 -5.60 -18.63
N SER A 159 -6.87 -5.61 -18.61
CA SER A 159 -6.07 -6.63 -19.32
C SER A 159 -6.11 -8.01 -18.65
N GLN A 160 -6.44 -8.08 -17.36
CA GLN A 160 -6.62 -9.31 -16.61
C GLN A 160 -8.06 -9.39 -16.06
N GLY A 161 -8.59 -10.61 -15.91
CA GLY A 161 -9.95 -10.81 -15.39
C GLY A 161 -10.14 -10.39 -13.93
N TRP A 162 -9.05 -10.17 -13.19
CA TRP A 162 -9.02 -9.76 -11.78
C TRP A 162 -8.66 -8.28 -11.60
N SER A 163 -8.31 -7.56 -12.66
CA SER A 163 -7.78 -6.19 -12.57
C SER A 163 -8.79 -5.14 -13.01
N GLU A 164 -8.55 -3.90 -12.57
CA GLU A 164 -9.26 -2.70 -13.03
C GLU A 164 -8.29 -1.56 -13.33
N TRP A 165 -8.80 -0.48 -13.93
CA TRP A 165 -8.02 0.71 -14.24
C TRP A 165 -7.70 1.51 -12.98
N LEU A 166 -6.42 1.68 -12.68
CA LEU A 166 -5.92 2.37 -11.50
C LEU A 166 -5.04 3.57 -11.89
N PRO A 167 -5.37 4.80 -11.46
CA PRO A 167 -4.46 5.94 -11.56
C PRO A 167 -3.17 5.70 -10.77
N PHE A 168 -2.05 6.29 -11.21
CA PHE A 168 -0.75 6.16 -10.54
C PHE A 168 -0.83 6.52 -9.05
N ARG A 169 -1.53 7.62 -8.71
CA ARG A 169 -1.69 8.05 -7.31
C ARG A 169 -2.40 7.02 -6.45
N SER A 170 -3.44 6.37 -6.97
CA SER A 170 -4.20 5.36 -6.25
C SER A 170 -3.36 4.12 -5.93
N ILE A 171 -2.36 3.82 -6.75
CA ILE A 171 -1.41 2.73 -6.51
C ILE A 171 -0.41 3.11 -5.40
N TYR A 172 0.12 4.33 -5.42
CA TYR A 172 1.31 4.66 -4.62
C TYR A 172 1.06 5.57 -3.41
N ALA A 173 0.02 6.41 -3.36
CA ALA A 173 -0.10 7.45 -2.33
C ALA A 173 -0.06 6.90 -0.89
N SER A 174 -0.83 5.85 -0.60
CA SER A 174 -0.85 5.19 0.71
C SER A 174 0.48 4.51 1.03
N LEU A 175 1.14 3.93 0.03
CA LEU A 175 2.45 3.29 0.19
C LEU A 175 3.54 4.32 0.48
N ILE A 176 3.57 5.43 -0.26
CA ILE A 176 4.51 6.52 -0.01
C ILE A 176 4.35 7.04 1.41
N ARG A 177 3.11 7.23 1.88
CA ARG A 177 2.84 7.60 3.26
C ARG A 177 3.37 6.56 4.26
N MET A 178 2.98 5.31 4.08
CA MET A 178 3.37 4.20 4.96
C MET A 178 4.89 4.09 5.07
N TYR A 179 5.60 3.98 3.94
CA TYR A 179 7.04 3.78 3.92
C TYR A 179 7.84 5.01 4.33
N SER A 180 7.37 6.22 4.01
CA SER A 180 8.03 7.43 4.50
C SER A 180 7.81 7.68 5.99
N THR A 181 6.71 7.18 6.56
CA THR A 181 6.49 7.22 8.02
C THR A 181 7.35 6.18 8.73
N ALA A 182 7.41 4.95 8.19
CA ALA A 182 8.20 3.87 8.77
C ALA A 182 9.72 4.12 8.63
N PHE A 183 10.15 4.69 7.50
CA PHE A 183 11.55 4.84 7.13
C PHE A 183 11.87 6.28 6.69
N PRO A 184 11.74 7.28 7.58
CA PRO A 184 11.78 8.70 7.23
C PRO A 184 13.08 9.16 6.57
N ASN A 185 14.19 8.46 6.84
CA ASN A 185 15.51 8.80 6.30
C ASN A 185 15.83 8.06 4.98
N LYS A 186 14.93 7.22 4.48
CA LYS A 186 15.16 6.41 3.28
C LYS A 186 14.45 7.04 2.07
N PRO A 187 15.16 7.29 0.96
CA PRO A 187 14.53 7.72 -0.28
C PRO A 187 13.70 6.58 -0.88
N ILE A 188 12.61 6.92 -1.57
CA ILE A 188 11.75 5.96 -2.24
C ILE A 188 12.05 5.94 -3.75
N MET A 189 12.13 4.74 -4.31
CA MET A 189 12.23 4.45 -5.73
C MET A 189 10.99 3.67 -6.16
N ILE A 190 10.26 4.15 -7.17
CA ILE A 190 9.32 3.29 -7.88
C ILE A 190 10.15 2.46 -8.86
N ALA A 191 10.53 1.25 -8.44
CA ALA A 191 11.55 0.45 -9.09
C ALA A 191 11.00 -0.29 -10.31
N GLU A 192 9.70 -0.55 -10.34
CA GLU A 192 8.96 -0.92 -11.54
C GLU A 192 7.56 -0.30 -11.55
N PHE A 193 7.22 0.31 -12.68
CA PHE A 193 5.85 0.71 -12.96
C PHE A 193 5.57 0.77 -14.46
N ALA A 194 4.32 0.50 -14.84
CA ALA A 194 3.79 0.72 -16.17
C ALA A 194 2.25 0.74 -16.15
N SER A 195 1.67 1.18 -17.27
CA SER A 195 0.24 1.08 -17.53
C SER A 195 -0.01 0.30 -18.81
N THR A 196 -1.10 -0.47 -18.82
CA THR A 196 -1.66 -1.03 -20.06
C THR A 196 -2.41 0.05 -20.87
N GLU A 197 -2.79 -0.28 -22.10
CA GLU A 197 -3.76 0.47 -22.91
C GLU A 197 -5.21 0.01 -22.63
N ASP A 198 -5.41 -1.16 -22.02
CA ASP A 198 -6.74 -1.75 -21.82
C ASP A 198 -7.47 -1.11 -20.64
N GLY A 199 -8.71 -0.63 -20.84
CA GLY A 199 -9.58 -0.16 -19.76
C GLY A 199 -9.49 1.34 -19.42
N GLY A 200 -8.69 2.11 -20.17
CA GLY A 200 -8.57 3.57 -19.99
C GLY A 200 -7.67 4.23 -21.02
N ASP A 201 -7.18 5.43 -20.73
CA ASP A 201 -6.28 6.20 -21.59
C ASP A 201 -4.86 6.24 -21.00
N LYS A 202 -3.95 5.44 -21.58
CA LYS A 202 -2.56 5.36 -21.13
C LYS A 202 -1.80 6.67 -21.33
N ALA A 203 -2.12 7.45 -22.37
CA ALA A 203 -1.44 8.72 -22.60
C ALA A 203 -1.81 9.73 -21.50
N SER A 204 -3.10 9.81 -21.15
CA SER A 204 -3.56 10.62 -20.03
C SER A 204 -2.95 10.14 -18.70
N TRP A 205 -2.88 8.82 -18.46
CA TRP A 205 -2.23 8.26 -17.27
C TRP A 205 -0.75 8.64 -17.16
N ILE A 206 -0.03 8.70 -18.29
CA ILE A 206 1.37 9.15 -18.32
C ILE A 206 1.49 10.67 -18.07
N ASP A 207 0.58 11.48 -18.61
CA ASP A 207 0.57 12.93 -18.38
C ASP A 207 0.32 13.28 -16.89
N GLU A 208 -0.33 12.39 -16.13
CA GLU A 208 -0.56 12.54 -14.68
C GLU A 208 0.66 12.24 -13.81
N LEU A 209 1.72 11.62 -14.35
CA LEU A 209 2.89 11.22 -13.58
C LEU A 209 3.64 12.42 -12.98
N ALA A 210 3.90 13.46 -13.76
CA ALA A 210 4.65 14.62 -13.28
C ALA A 210 3.92 15.33 -12.12
N PRO A 211 2.62 15.66 -12.24
CA PRO A 211 1.84 16.16 -11.12
C PRO A 211 1.84 15.21 -9.91
N ALA A 212 1.69 13.91 -10.11
CA ALA A 212 1.70 12.93 -9.02
C ALA A 212 3.05 12.87 -8.28
N LEU A 213 4.16 12.96 -9.00
CA LEU A 213 5.49 12.97 -8.41
C LEU A 213 5.81 14.30 -7.70
N ALA A 214 5.29 15.42 -8.20
CA ALA A 214 5.43 16.71 -7.52
C ALA A 214 4.75 16.67 -6.14
N ASP A 215 3.66 15.92 -6.09
CA ASP A 215 2.90 15.58 -4.91
C ASP A 215 3.45 14.34 -4.17
N MET A 216 4.59 13.78 -4.51
CA MET A 216 5.16 12.66 -3.74
C MET A 216 6.66 12.85 -3.64
N PRO A 217 7.12 13.93 -2.96
CA PRO A 217 8.51 14.34 -3.01
C PRO A 217 9.47 13.30 -2.41
N GLN A 218 8.99 12.33 -1.64
CA GLN A 218 9.77 11.19 -1.14
C GLN A 218 10.22 10.25 -2.26
N ILE A 219 9.51 10.23 -3.40
CA ILE A 219 9.93 9.53 -4.60
C ILE A 219 11.09 10.29 -5.23
N ARG A 220 12.28 9.67 -5.23
CA ARG A 220 13.51 10.24 -5.79
C ARG A 220 13.95 9.55 -7.08
N ALA A 221 13.30 8.46 -7.45
CA ALA A 221 13.54 7.74 -8.68
C ALA A 221 12.28 6.99 -9.14
N VAL A 222 12.09 6.92 -10.45
CA VAL A 222 11.07 6.09 -11.09
C VAL A 222 11.71 5.33 -12.25
N VAL A 223 11.32 4.07 -12.45
CA VAL A 223 11.87 3.18 -13.47
C VAL A 223 10.73 2.50 -14.22
N TRP A 224 10.51 2.91 -15.47
CA TRP A 224 9.44 2.36 -16.30
C TRP A 224 9.78 0.94 -16.76
N PHE A 225 8.82 0.02 -16.62
CA PHE A 225 8.95 -1.36 -17.09
C PHE A 225 8.60 -1.49 -18.58
N ASN A 226 9.56 -1.25 -19.47
CA ASN A 226 9.33 -1.12 -20.90
C ASN A 226 9.41 -2.46 -21.67
N THR A 227 8.41 -3.33 -21.52
CA THR A 227 8.40 -4.65 -22.19
C THR A 227 7.00 -5.12 -22.63
N GLN A 228 6.95 -6.05 -23.59
CA GLN A 228 5.72 -6.80 -23.90
C GLN A 228 5.72 -8.07 -23.07
N LYS A 229 4.81 -8.20 -22.11
CA LYS A 229 4.75 -9.37 -21.20
C LYS A 229 3.30 -9.78 -20.91
N GLU A 230 2.81 -9.64 -19.68
CA GLU A 230 1.42 -9.96 -19.30
C GLU A 230 0.42 -9.13 -20.12
N THR A 231 0.80 -7.90 -20.45
CA THR A 231 0.17 -6.99 -21.41
C THR A 231 1.26 -6.11 -22.05
N ASP A 232 0.88 -5.12 -22.86
CA ASP A 232 1.83 -4.20 -23.51
C ASP A 232 2.21 -3.03 -22.60
N TRP A 233 3.27 -3.23 -21.81
CA TRP A 233 3.80 -2.20 -20.91
C TRP A 233 4.63 -1.13 -21.61
N ARG A 234 4.96 -1.30 -22.89
CA ARG A 234 5.92 -0.43 -23.57
C ARG A 234 5.41 1.01 -23.66
N VAL A 235 6.32 1.97 -23.57
CA VAL A 235 5.99 3.40 -23.76
C VAL A 235 5.53 3.69 -25.18
N ASN A 236 5.86 2.82 -26.14
CA ASN A 236 5.46 2.91 -27.54
C ASN A 236 4.39 1.88 -27.94
N SER A 237 3.58 1.41 -26.98
CA SER A 237 2.36 0.63 -27.25
C SER A 237 1.40 1.37 -28.20
N SER A 238 1.38 2.70 -28.13
CA SER A 238 0.67 3.59 -29.05
C SER A 238 1.47 4.88 -29.33
N GLN A 239 1.09 5.60 -30.38
CA GLN A 239 1.71 6.88 -30.73
C GLN A 239 1.43 7.96 -29.68
N SER A 240 0.23 7.96 -29.07
CA SER A 240 -0.16 8.89 -28.00
C SER A 240 0.61 8.60 -26.71
N SER A 241 0.73 7.33 -26.31
CA SER A 241 1.54 6.89 -25.17
C SER A 241 3.00 7.34 -25.31
N LEU A 242 3.61 7.16 -26.50
CA LEU A 242 4.99 7.59 -26.74
C LEU A 242 5.16 9.11 -26.67
N GLN A 243 4.18 9.88 -27.15
CA GLN A 243 4.20 11.33 -27.07
C GLN A 243 4.05 11.82 -25.63
N ALA A 244 3.15 11.21 -24.84
CA ALA A 244 3.00 11.51 -23.43
C ALA A 244 4.28 11.19 -22.65
N PHE A 245 4.90 10.02 -22.91
CA PHE A 245 6.14 9.65 -22.24
C PHE A 245 7.28 10.62 -22.58
N ARG A 246 7.36 11.10 -23.83
CA ARG A 246 8.33 12.15 -24.21
C ARG A 246 8.11 13.44 -23.43
N ARG A 247 6.86 13.90 -23.28
CA ARG A 247 6.53 15.07 -22.44
C ARG A 247 6.94 14.83 -20.99
N PHE A 248 6.63 13.66 -20.44
CA PHE A 248 6.98 13.30 -19.07
C PHE A 248 8.50 13.38 -18.84
N VAL A 249 9.30 12.72 -19.67
CA VAL A 249 10.77 12.77 -19.51
C VAL A 249 11.35 14.15 -19.81
N GLU A 250 10.65 15.00 -20.58
CA GLU A 250 11.04 16.38 -20.84
C GLU A 250 10.69 17.36 -19.72
N ASN A 251 9.83 16.98 -18.77
CA ASN A 251 9.48 17.78 -17.61
C ASN A 251 10.73 18.16 -16.79
N GLU A 252 10.80 19.41 -16.33
CA GLU A 252 11.95 19.97 -15.60
C GLU A 252 12.28 19.25 -14.29
N MET A 253 11.30 18.57 -13.68
CA MET A 253 11.51 17.80 -12.46
C MET A 253 12.33 16.51 -12.70
N ILE A 254 12.38 16.03 -13.95
CA ILE A 254 13.02 14.76 -14.30
C ILE A 254 14.50 14.98 -14.60
N ILE A 255 15.35 14.43 -13.75
CA ILE A 255 16.81 14.51 -13.91
C ILE A 255 17.30 13.47 -14.93
N LYS A 256 17.74 13.98 -16.08
CA LYS A 256 18.28 13.21 -17.21
C LYS A 256 19.77 12.88 -17.03
N GLY A 257 20.14 12.17 -15.97
CA GLY A 257 21.53 11.73 -15.71
C GLY A 257 21.73 11.06 -14.35
N ALA A 258 22.88 10.45 -14.09
CA ALA A 258 23.19 9.79 -12.81
C ALA A 258 23.37 10.75 -11.61
N GLY A 259 23.52 12.06 -11.88
CA GLY A 259 23.77 13.07 -10.85
C GLY A 259 22.72 13.05 -9.74
N GLY A 260 23.16 12.99 -8.49
CA GLY A 260 22.32 13.07 -7.29
C GLY A 260 21.76 11.74 -6.78
N LEU A 261 21.75 10.65 -7.56
CA LEU A 261 21.21 9.36 -7.11
C LEU A 261 22.11 8.64 -6.09
N TRP A 262 23.44 8.81 -6.22
CA TRP A 262 24.39 8.15 -5.33
C TRP A 262 24.57 8.90 -4.01
N ASP A 263 24.74 10.22 -4.07
CA ASP A 263 24.99 11.05 -2.89
C ASP A 263 23.81 12.00 -2.67
N LEU A 264 22.59 11.45 -2.56
CA LEU A 264 21.40 12.23 -2.24
C LEU A 264 21.70 13.08 -0.99
N PRO A 265 21.71 14.42 -1.11
CA PRO A 265 21.97 15.28 0.04
C PRO A 265 21.03 14.94 1.19
N GLU A 266 21.50 15.07 2.43
CA GLU A 266 20.75 14.71 3.64
C GLU A 266 19.37 15.40 3.71
N ARG A 267 19.24 16.62 3.18
CA ARG A 267 17.94 17.32 3.02
C ARG A 267 16.90 16.59 2.14
N TYR A 268 17.33 15.63 1.32
CA TYR A 268 16.47 14.78 0.49
C TYR A 268 16.26 13.39 1.09
N ARG A 269 16.98 13.06 2.18
CA ARG A 269 16.75 11.95 3.09
C ARG A 269 15.77 12.43 4.18
N GLY A 270 14.54 12.73 3.75
CA GLY A 270 13.40 13.17 4.56
C GLY A 270 13.62 14.43 5.41
N PRO A 271 12.92 15.53 5.13
CA PRO A 271 11.84 15.89 6.06
C PRO A 271 10.66 16.68 5.44
N GLU A 272 9.68 16.97 6.31
CA GLU A 272 8.34 17.57 6.15
C GLU A 272 7.26 16.59 5.68
N ASN A 273 6.29 16.37 6.58
CA ASN A 273 5.03 15.67 6.34
C ASN A 273 4.30 16.37 5.18
N TRP A 274 4.56 15.95 3.94
CA TRP A 274 3.90 16.44 2.74
C TRP A 274 2.43 15.97 2.66
N TRP A 275 2.02 15.06 3.55
CA TRP A 275 0.60 14.73 3.70
C TRP A 275 -0.21 15.99 4.00
N PRO A 276 -1.44 16.17 3.50
CA PRO A 276 -2.33 17.17 4.05
C PRO A 276 -2.45 16.93 5.57
N THR A 277 -1.72 17.71 6.35
CA THR A 277 -1.86 17.71 7.79
C THR A 277 -3.10 18.54 8.06
N ALA A 278 -4.21 17.85 8.35
CA ALA A 278 -5.33 18.55 8.95
C ALA A 278 -4.90 19.09 10.31
N GLU A 279 -5.42 20.25 10.69
CA GLU A 279 -5.20 20.78 12.03
C GLU A 279 -5.78 19.80 13.06
N PRO A 280 -5.07 19.50 14.16
CA PRO A 280 -5.60 18.64 15.22
C PRO A 280 -6.97 19.11 15.69
N GLN A 281 -7.94 18.21 15.68
CA GLN A 281 -9.29 18.51 16.13
C GLN A 281 -9.41 18.34 17.64
N SER A 282 -10.35 19.08 18.26
CA SER A 282 -10.66 18.90 19.68
C SER A 282 -11.44 17.61 19.92
N LEU A 283 -11.12 16.90 21.00
CA LEU A 283 -11.85 15.72 21.46
C LEU A 283 -12.79 16.09 22.62
N PRO A 284 -13.96 15.45 22.74
CA PRO A 284 -14.48 14.37 21.88
C PRO A 284 -14.90 14.88 20.48
N PHE A 285 -14.70 14.04 19.46
CA PHE A 285 -15.00 14.37 18.06
C PHE A 285 -16.09 13.44 17.51
N HIS A 286 -17.26 13.98 17.20
CA HIS A 286 -18.44 13.17 16.88
C HIS A 286 -18.56 12.85 15.39
N VAL A 287 -18.82 11.56 15.11
CA VAL A 287 -19.36 11.08 13.84
C VAL A 287 -20.88 11.26 13.85
N TYR A 288 -21.52 10.83 14.94
CA TYR A 288 -22.95 10.97 15.18
C TYR A 288 -23.22 11.21 16.67
N SER A 289 -24.19 12.06 16.97
CA SER A 289 -24.73 12.28 18.32
C SER A 289 -26.26 12.31 18.28
N ASP A 290 -26.81 13.16 17.42
CA ASP A 290 -28.24 13.19 17.08
C ASP A 290 -28.39 13.60 15.60
N TYR A 291 -29.56 13.36 15.01
CA TYR A 291 -29.87 13.80 13.66
C TYR A 291 -29.68 15.33 13.50
N LEU A 292 -28.89 15.72 12.50
CA LEU A 292 -28.52 17.11 12.20
C LEU A 292 -27.83 17.86 13.36
N ALA A 293 -27.31 17.16 14.37
CA ALA A 293 -26.48 17.78 15.39
C ALA A 293 -25.28 18.47 14.71
N ARG A 294 -25.06 19.75 15.03
CA ARG A 294 -23.99 20.55 14.41
C ARG A 294 -22.58 19.98 14.65
N GLY A 295 -22.43 19.13 15.66
CA GLY A 295 -21.19 18.44 15.99
C GLY A 295 -20.94 17.17 15.19
N ASN A 296 -21.84 16.75 14.29
CA ASN A 296 -21.58 15.60 13.42
C ASN A 296 -20.68 16.02 12.25
N HIS A 297 -19.51 15.40 12.12
CA HIS A 297 -18.48 15.82 11.16
C HIS A 297 -18.37 14.91 9.92
N PHE A 298 -19.09 13.78 9.88
CA PHE A 298 -19.06 12.85 8.76
C PHE A 298 -20.49 12.53 8.28
N TYR A 299 -20.60 12.08 7.02
CA TYR A 299 -21.88 11.84 6.36
C TYR A 299 -22.00 10.40 5.85
N PRO A 300 -23.07 9.65 6.14
CA PRO A 300 -23.23 8.26 5.71
C PRO A 300 -23.57 8.15 4.22
N THR A 301 -22.56 8.33 3.41
CA THR A 301 -22.66 8.48 1.95
C THR A 301 -21.83 7.46 1.20
N GLY A 302 -21.04 6.66 1.91
CA GLY A 302 -20.27 5.57 1.33
C GLY A 302 -21.04 4.25 1.30
N TRP A 303 -22.06 4.14 0.45
CA TRP A 303 -22.89 2.94 0.33
C TRP A 303 -22.16 1.84 -0.47
N MET A 304 -22.05 0.63 0.08
CA MET A 304 -21.23 -0.46 -0.46
C MET A 304 -21.94 -1.82 -0.48
N GLY A 305 -21.43 -2.72 -1.31
CA GLY A 305 -21.92 -4.09 -1.42
C GLY A 305 -23.30 -4.14 -2.09
N ASP A 306 -24.18 -4.98 -1.58
CA ASP A 306 -25.59 -5.08 -1.97
C ASP A 306 -26.40 -3.89 -1.40
N TYR A 307 -25.93 -2.66 -1.61
CA TYR A 307 -26.43 -1.48 -0.92
C TYR A 307 -27.90 -1.14 -1.22
N THR A 308 -28.43 -1.62 -2.35
CA THR A 308 -29.86 -1.49 -2.70
C THR A 308 -30.77 -2.22 -1.72
N ASP A 309 -30.22 -3.15 -0.93
CA ASP A 309 -30.93 -3.91 0.09
C ASP A 309 -30.88 -3.25 1.47
N ILE A 310 -30.22 -2.08 1.58
CA ILE A 310 -30.09 -1.30 2.81
C ILE A 310 -31.20 -0.24 2.88
N THR A 311 -31.85 -0.15 4.03
CA THR A 311 -32.62 1.02 4.47
C THR A 311 -31.96 1.57 5.73
N MET A 312 -31.73 2.88 5.77
CA MET A 312 -31.13 3.54 6.93
C MET A 312 -31.91 4.80 7.27
N ASP A 313 -32.29 4.92 8.53
CA ASP A 313 -33.04 6.04 9.08
C ASP A 313 -32.26 6.64 10.25
N GLU A 314 -31.60 7.78 9.99
CA GLU A 314 -30.84 8.54 11.00
C GLU A 314 -31.74 9.34 11.96
N GLN A 315 -33.05 9.40 11.69
CA GLN A 315 -34.06 10.14 12.45
C GLN A 315 -34.87 9.22 13.39
N CYS A 316 -34.39 7.99 13.61
CA CYS A 316 -35.17 6.99 14.33
C CYS A 316 -35.32 7.39 15.79
N THR A 317 -36.56 7.54 16.25
CA THR A 317 -36.90 7.86 17.65
C THR A 317 -37.21 6.61 18.49
N GLU A 318 -36.98 5.41 17.92
CA GLU A 318 -37.27 4.15 18.59
C GLU A 318 -36.18 3.78 19.60
N ASN A 319 -36.42 4.15 20.86
CA ASN A 319 -35.54 3.79 21.98
C ASN A 319 -34.07 4.19 21.72
N PRO A 320 -33.78 5.48 21.48
CA PRO A 320 -32.41 5.94 21.34
C PRO A 320 -31.65 5.72 22.66
N HIS A 321 -30.34 5.51 22.57
CA HIS A 321 -29.50 5.33 23.76
C HIS A 321 -29.36 6.67 24.50
N SER A 322 -29.13 7.74 23.75
CA SER A 322 -29.08 9.11 24.25
C SER A 322 -29.81 10.06 23.29
N GLY A 323 -29.99 11.32 23.69
CA GLY A 323 -30.60 12.31 22.79
C GLY A 323 -32.07 12.05 22.42
N GLU A 324 -32.45 12.51 21.22
CA GLU A 324 -33.80 12.37 20.68
C GLU A 324 -33.88 11.30 19.59
N THR A 325 -32.76 10.99 18.94
CA THR A 325 -32.67 10.15 17.75
C THR A 325 -31.52 9.17 17.82
N CYS A 326 -31.68 8.03 17.15
CA CYS A 326 -30.63 7.07 16.88
C CYS A 326 -30.69 6.68 15.39
N ILE A 327 -29.70 5.92 14.92
CA ILE A 327 -29.68 5.42 13.55
C ILE A 327 -30.26 4.00 13.54
N LYS A 328 -31.33 3.78 12.77
CA LYS A 328 -31.87 2.44 12.48
C LYS A 328 -31.39 1.98 11.12
N VAL A 329 -30.77 0.81 11.07
CA VAL A 329 -30.28 0.17 9.84
C VAL A 329 -31.04 -1.14 9.63
N THR A 330 -31.54 -1.36 8.42
CA THR A 330 -32.04 -2.66 7.96
C THR A 330 -31.27 -3.06 6.71
N TYR A 331 -30.64 -4.22 6.73
CA TYR A 331 -30.09 -4.88 5.53
C TYR A 331 -30.86 -6.16 5.28
N SER A 332 -31.60 -6.22 4.17
CA SER A 332 -32.46 -7.38 3.86
C SER A 332 -31.70 -8.57 3.27
N GLY A 333 -30.55 -8.33 2.62
CA GLY A 333 -29.79 -9.37 1.92
C GLY A 333 -30.57 -10.10 0.82
N ALA A 334 -31.61 -9.46 0.26
CA ALA A 334 -32.54 -10.08 -0.67
C ALA A 334 -31.93 -10.31 -2.06
N SER A 335 -31.07 -9.39 -2.53
CA SER A 335 -30.47 -9.45 -3.87
C SER A 335 -29.42 -10.56 -4.00
N ARG A 336 -28.67 -10.83 -2.92
CA ARG A 336 -27.60 -11.84 -2.84
C ARG A 336 -26.59 -11.75 -3.99
N GLN A 337 -26.27 -10.54 -4.45
CA GLN A 337 -25.28 -10.38 -5.52
C GLN A 337 -23.86 -10.54 -4.97
N LYS A 338 -23.58 -9.88 -3.84
CA LYS A 338 -22.28 -9.92 -3.15
C LYS A 338 -22.37 -10.60 -1.78
N TYR A 339 -23.56 -10.84 -1.24
CA TYR A 339 -23.81 -11.43 0.08
C TYR A 339 -23.29 -10.57 1.24
N TRP A 340 -22.98 -9.30 1.00
CA TRP A 340 -22.60 -8.35 2.03
C TRP A 340 -23.00 -6.93 1.61
N ALA A 341 -23.23 -6.07 2.59
CA ALA A 341 -23.45 -4.65 2.37
C ALA A 341 -22.94 -3.83 3.57
N GLY A 342 -22.71 -2.54 3.36
CA GLY A 342 -22.22 -1.63 4.39
C GLY A 342 -22.40 -0.16 4.02
N VAL A 343 -22.30 0.70 5.03
CA VAL A 343 -22.32 2.16 4.84
C VAL A 343 -21.16 2.80 5.58
N TYR A 344 -20.46 3.68 4.88
CA TYR A 344 -19.33 4.46 5.34
C TYR A 344 -19.75 5.90 5.64
N TRP A 345 -19.38 6.41 6.81
CA TRP A 345 -19.44 7.84 7.17
C TRP A 345 -18.18 8.53 6.65
N GLN A 346 -18.36 9.42 5.67
CA GLN A 346 -17.27 10.04 4.90
C GLN A 346 -17.25 11.56 5.06
N ASN A 347 -16.07 12.17 4.95
CA ASN A 347 -15.90 13.60 4.81
C ASN A 347 -14.94 13.98 3.66
N PRO A 348 -15.34 14.91 2.77
CA PRO A 348 -16.72 15.33 2.54
C PRO A 348 -17.62 14.16 2.14
N ALA A 349 -18.93 14.41 2.04
CA ALA A 349 -19.89 13.43 1.55
C ALA A 349 -19.45 12.82 0.20
N ASN A 350 -19.55 11.49 0.06
CA ASN A 350 -19.13 10.69 -1.09
C ASN A 350 -17.61 10.67 -1.37
N ASN A 351 -16.78 10.97 -0.38
CA ASN A 351 -15.34 10.99 -0.55
C ASN A 351 -14.71 9.58 -0.47
N TRP A 352 -14.45 8.97 -1.61
CA TRP A 352 -13.65 7.73 -1.74
C TRP A 352 -12.16 8.03 -1.91
N GLY A 353 -11.65 9.00 -1.13
CA GLY A 353 -10.26 9.43 -1.13
C GLY A 353 -9.83 10.22 -2.36
N MET A 354 -10.77 10.73 -3.17
CA MET A 354 -10.45 11.54 -4.35
C MET A 354 -10.43 13.04 -4.05
N THR A 355 -10.96 13.44 -2.89
CA THR A 355 -11.03 14.84 -2.44
C THR A 355 -10.34 14.99 -1.09
N ASP A 356 -9.65 16.11 -0.89
CA ASP A 356 -9.10 16.45 0.41
C ASP A 356 -10.24 16.77 1.40
N GLY A 357 -10.27 16.06 2.52
CA GLY A 357 -11.30 16.21 3.54
C GLY A 357 -11.06 15.42 4.82
N GLY A 358 -9.88 14.83 4.99
CA GLY A 358 -9.55 14.12 6.22
C GLY A 358 -9.44 15.06 7.41
N PHE A 359 -9.87 14.59 8.57
CA PHE A 359 -9.63 15.25 9.85
C PHE A 359 -8.38 14.68 10.53
N ASN A 360 -7.66 15.53 11.27
CA ASN A 360 -6.60 15.07 12.15
C ASN A 360 -7.20 14.81 13.53
N LEU A 361 -7.36 13.53 13.84
CA LEU A 361 -7.92 13.05 15.10
C LEU A 361 -6.82 12.54 16.04
N SER A 362 -5.57 12.97 15.81
CA SER A 362 -4.44 12.66 16.68
C SER A 362 -4.73 13.11 18.10
N GLY A 363 -4.58 12.18 19.05
CA GLY A 363 -4.96 12.35 20.45
C GLY A 363 -6.10 11.44 20.87
N ALA A 364 -6.94 10.99 19.93
CA ALA A 364 -7.94 9.98 20.23
C ALA A 364 -7.25 8.64 20.46
N THR A 365 -7.58 8.00 21.58
CA THR A 365 -7.09 6.67 21.94
C THR A 365 -8.10 5.58 21.61
N LYS A 366 -9.34 5.99 21.31
CA LYS A 366 -10.42 5.08 20.98
C LYS A 366 -11.52 5.74 20.15
N LEU A 367 -12.26 4.91 19.43
CA LEU A 367 -13.56 5.24 18.86
C LEU A 367 -14.61 4.42 19.58
N THR A 368 -15.56 5.09 20.24
CA THR A 368 -16.67 4.42 20.92
C THR A 368 -18.00 4.69 20.26
N PHE A 369 -18.92 3.75 20.42
CA PHE A 369 -20.28 3.83 19.92
C PHE A 369 -21.18 2.88 20.69
N TRP A 370 -22.48 3.14 20.67
CA TRP A 370 -23.49 2.23 21.18
C TRP A 370 -24.16 1.50 20.04
N ALA A 371 -24.41 0.20 20.22
CA ALA A 371 -25.16 -0.60 19.26
C ALA A 371 -26.09 -1.58 19.96
N ARG A 372 -27.21 -1.89 19.29
CA ARG A 372 -28.12 -3.00 19.65
C ARG A 372 -28.72 -3.64 18.41
N GLY A 373 -29.06 -4.91 18.51
CA GLY A 373 -29.87 -5.62 17.53
C GLY A 373 -31.36 -5.35 17.72
N GLU A 374 -32.16 -5.65 16.70
CA GLU A 374 -33.61 -5.69 16.80
C GLU A 374 -34.09 -6.90 17.60
N ARG A 375 -33.47 -8.07 17.38
CA ARG A 375 -33.81 -9.37 17.98
C ARG A 375 -32.69 -9.95 18.83
N GLY A 376 -31.50 -9.35 18.77
CA GLY A 376 -30.29 -9.95 19.31
C GLY A 376 -29.81 -11.13 18.45
N GLY A 377 -28.49 -11.31 18.39
CA GLY A 377 -27.85 -12.31 17.54
C GLY A 377 -27.42 -11.79 16.18
N GLU A 378 -27.79 -10.57 15.79
CA GLU A 378 -27.31 -9.92 14.57
C GLU A 378 -25.79 -9.78 14.61
N ARG A 379 -25.14 -10.10 13.48
CA ARG A 379 -23.67 -10.10 13.37
C ARG A 379 -23.21 -9.00 12.45
N VAL A 380 -22.57 -7.99 13.02
CA VAL A 380 -22.15 -6.77 12.30
C VAL A 380 -20.67 -6.50 12.58
N GLN A 381 -19.93 -6.17 11.53
CA GLN A 381 -18.54 -5.75 11.63
C GLN A 381 -18.45 -4.23 11.70
N PHE A 382 -17.58 -3.70 12.56
CA PHE A 382 -17.35 -2.26 12.71
C PHE A 382 -15.88 -1.90 12.52
N LYS A 383 -15.62 -0.82 11.77
CA LYS A 383 -14.27 -0.27 11.51
C LYS A 383 -14.29 1.26 11.44
N MET A 384 -13.10 1.83 11.37
CA MET A 384 -12.82 3.21 10.96
C MET A 384 -11.59 3.24 10.05
N GLY A 385 -11.47 4.29 9.25
CA GLY A 385 -10.34 4.48 8.35
C GLY A 385 -10.19 3.41 7.24
N GLY A 386 -9.21 3.58 6.37
CA GLY A 386 -8.94 2.67 5.26
C GLY A 386 -9.57 3.07 3.93
N ILE A 387 -10.13 4.28 3.82
CA ILE A 387 -10.41 4.87 2.50
C ILE A 387 -9.07 5.07 1.79
N ALA A 388 -8.92 4.49 0.59
CA ALA A 388 -7.76 4.66 -0.27
C ALA A 388 -8.01 5.76 -1.32
N GLY A 389 -7.01 6.13 -2.11
CA GLY A 389 -7.17 7.08 -3.22
C GLY A 389 -6.04 8.10 -3.32
N TYR A 390 -6.37 9.32 -3.72
CA TYR A 390 -5.43 10.45 -3.78
C TYR A 390 -5.14 11.02 -2.39
N TYR A 391 -6.13 10.97 -1.51
CA TYR A 391 -6.12 11.42 -0.12
C TYR A 391 -6.54 10.26 0.81
N PRO A 392 -5.75 9.17 0.88
CA PRO A 392 -6.07 8.02 1.70
C PRO A 392 -6.05 8.33 3.20
N ASP A 393 -6.85 7.58 3.93
CA ASP A 393 -6.81 7.57 5.38
C ASP A 393 -5.42 7.13 5.90
N SER A 394 -5.06 7.72 7.02
CA SER A 394 -3.81 7.48 7.76
C SER A 394 -3.68 6.08 8.31
N THR A 395 -4.81 5.45 8.61
CA THR A 395 -4.85 4.12 9.19
C THR A 395 -6.20 3.46 8.93
N VAL A 396 -6.30 2.21 9.35
CA VAL A 396 -7.54 1.47 9.50
C VAL A 396 -7.51 0.76 10.87
N ALA A 397 -8.63 0.78 11.57
CA ALA A 397 -8.82 0.03 12.80
C ALA A 397 -10.19 -0.66 12.81
N THR A 398 -10.27 -1.85 13.39
CA THR A 398 -11.44 -2.72 13.31
C THR A 398 -11.72 -3.37 14.66
N LEU A 399 -12.99 -3.38 15.09
CA LEU A 399 -13.46 -4.23 16.18
C LEU A 399 -13.67 -5.69 15.71
N GLY A 400 -13.76 -5.87 14.39
CA GLY A 400 -14.16 -7.14 13.80
C GLY A 400 -15.67 -7.31 13.87
N THR A 401 -16.13 -8.54 13.64
CA THR A 401 -17.56 -8.88 13.68
C THR A 401 -17.99 -9.18 15.11
N VAL A 402 -18.95 -8.41 15.62
CA VAL A 402 -19.57 -8.65 16.92
C VAL A 402 -20.96 -9.23 16.76
N THR A 403 -21.46 -9.90 17.80
CA THR A 403 -22.86 -10.34 17.89
C THR A 403 -23.60 -9.37 18.80
N LEU A 404 -24.58 -8.66 18.26
CA LEU A 404 -25.33 -7.63 18.98
C LEU A 404 -26.37 -8.26 19.90
N THR A 405 -26.69 -7.56 20.99
CA THR A 405 -27.80 -7.93 21.88
C THR A 405 -29.01 -7.03 21.64
N GLU A 406 -30.19 -7.42 22.11
CA GLU A 406 -31.39 -6.56 22.07
C GLU A 406 -31.22 -5.28 22.90
N ASN A 407 -30.36 -5.29 23.92
CA ASN A 407 -30.07 -4.13 24.75
C ASN A 407 -28.89 -3.34 24.16
N TRP A 408 -28.91 -2.02 24.38
CA TRP A 408 -27.78 -1.14 24.07
C TRP A 408 -26.50 -1.60 24.79
N GLN A 409 -25.43 -1.76 24.03
CA GLN A 409 -24.09 -2.04 24.53
C GLN A 409 -23.10 -1.04 23.95
N LYS A 410 -22.16 -0.59 24.78
CA LYS A 410 -21.04 0.24 24.34
C LYS A 410 -19.96 -0.66 23.74
N TYR A 411 -19.49 -0.31 22.55
CA TYR A 411 -18.40 -0.93 21.85
C TYR A 411 -17.25 0.06 21.67
N GLU A 412 -16.02 -0.46 21.54
CA GLU A 412 -14.80 0.34 21.48
C GLU A 412 -13.85 -0.25 20.44
N ILE A 413 -13.36 0.60 19.54
CA ILE A 413 -12.20 0.30 18.67
C ILE A 413 -10.98 0.97 19.30
N ASP A 414 -9.96 0.18 19.63
CA ASP A 414 -8.69 0.70 20.15
C ASP A 414 -7.89 1.42 19.06
N LEU A 415 -7.50 2.66 19.35
CA LEU A 415 -6.73 3.53 18.47
C LEU A 415 -5.38 3.96 19.06
N SER A 416 -4.98 3.42 20.22
CA SER A 416 -3.84 3.92 21.01
C SER A 416 -2.50 3.95 20.27
N GLU A 417 -2.33 3.09 19.26
CA GLU A 417 -1.10 2.98 18.44
C GLU A 417 -1.36 3.29 16.96
N LYS A 418 -2.46 3.99 16.65
CA LYS A 418 -2.87 4.28 15.29
C LYS A 418 -2.46 5.69 14.88
N ASP A 419 -1.97 5.84 13.65
CA ASP A 419 -1.81 7.15 13.02
C ASP A 419 -3.20 7.68 12.66
N LEU A 420 -3.68 8.70 13.38
CA LEU A 420 -4.97 9.35 13.15
C LEU A 420 -4.81 10.74 12.53
N SER A 421 -3.64 11.05 11.96
CA SER A 421 -3.33 12.37 11.44
C SER A 421 -4.17 12.79 10.24
N TYR A 422 -4.88 11.85 9.60
CA TYR A 422 -5.78 12.15 8.49
C TYR A 422 -6.86 11.06 8.32
N ILE A 423 -8.10 11.35 8.68
CA ILE A 423 -9.24 10.42 8.61
C ILE A 423 -10.40 11.09 7.88
N SER A 424 -10.64 10.64 6.65
CA SER A 424 -11.80 10.97 5.81
C SER A 424 -12.92 9.94 5.96
N GLY A 425 -12.58 8.69 6.32
CA GLY A 425 -13.53 7.64 6.65
C GLY A 425 -13.72 7.47 8.16
N GLY A 426 -14.69 8.17 8.75
CA GLY A 426 -14.88 8.23 10.21
C GLY A 426 -15.46 6.96 10.86
N PHE A 427 -16.37 6.24 10.18
CA PHE A 427 -16.97 5.04 10.75
C PHE A 427 -17.57 4.19 9.63
N VAL A 428 -17.55 2.87 9.79
CA VAL A 428 -18.19 1.96 8.86
C VAL A 428 -18.73 0.73 9.57
N TRP A 429 -19.90 0.29 9.14
CA TRP A 429 -20.42 -1.03 9.45
C TRP A 429 -20.50 -1.90 8.18
N VAL A 430 -20.33 -3.21 8.36
CA VAL A 430 -20.52 -4.21 7.30
C VAL A 430 -21.32 -5.39 7.85
N ALA A 431 -22.36 -5.81 7.14
CA ALA A 431 -23.15 -7.00 7.46
C ALA A 431 -23.11 -8.00 6.30
N LYS A 432 -23.15 -9.29 6.63
CA LYS A 432 -23.16 -10.39 5.65
C LYS A 432 -24.48 -11.16 5.70
N ALA A 433 -24.98 -11.54 4.53
CA ALA A 433 -26.21 -12.31 4.33
C ALA A 433 -25.92 -13.80 4.05
N GLU A 434 -25.02 -14.40 4.83
CA GLU A 434 -24.57 -15.79 4.67
C GLU A 434 -24.88 -16.64 5.91
N ALA A 435 -24.79 -17.97 5.75
CA ALA A 435 -24.92 -18.90 6.85
C ALA A 435 -23.87 -18.60 7.95
N GLY A 436 -24.32 -18.54 9.21
CA GLY A 436 -23.46 -18.17 10.35
C GLY A 436 -23.31 -16.66 10.58
N TYR A 437 -23.92 -15.83 9.71
CA TYR A 437 -24.07 -14.37 9.89
C TYR A 437 -25.55 -14.01 9.99
N ASN A 438 -26.10 -13.27 9.02
CA ASN A 438 -27.48 -12.81 8.98
C ASN A 438 -28.20 -13.37 7.74
N PRO A 439 -28.49 -14.68 7.66
CA PRO A 439 -29.00 -15.32 6.43
C PRO A 439 -30.36 -14.80 5.95
N GLU A 440 -31.14 -14.16 6.84
CA GLU A 440 -32.43 -13.53 6.57
C GLU A 440 -32.34 -11.99 6.57
N GLY A 441 -31.13 -11.44 6.51
CA GLY A 441 -30.87 -10.03 6.78
C GLY A 441 -30.85 -9.71 8.28
N CYS A 442 -30.66 -8.44 8.61
CA CYS A 442 -30.60 -7.94 9.97
C CYS A 442 -31.14 -6.52 10.09
N THR A 443 -31.68 -6.20 11.26
CA THR A 443 -31.98 -4.83 11.68
C THR A 443 -31.22 -4.55 12.97
N PHE A 444 -30.55 -3.40 13.03
CA PHE A 444 -29.79 -2.99 14.21
C PHE A 444 -29.78 -1.46 14.32
N TYR A 445 -29.35 -0.98 15.47
CA TYR A 445 -29.37 0.43 15.83
C TYR A 445 -27.98 0.87 16.28
N LEU A 446 -27.65 2.12 15.97
CA LEU A 446 -26.41 2.78 16.35
C LEU A 446 -26.69 4.11 17.00
N ASP A 447 -25.87 4.49 17.97
CA ASP A 447 -25.97 5.78 18.64
C ASP A 447 -24.60 6.22 19.21
N ASP A 448 -24.46 7.52 19.50
CA ASP A 448 -23.29 8.12 20.17
C ASP A 448 -21.92 7.69 19.60
N ILE A 449 -21.70 7.88 18.29
CA ILE A 449 -20.46 7.47 17.63
C ILE A 449 -19.40 8.59 17.75
N VAL A 450 -18.34 8.36 18.52
CA VAL A 450 -17.43 9.41 18.98
C VAL A 450 -15.98 8.96 19.17
N TYR A 451 -15.05 9.78 18.70
CA TYR A 451 -13.62 9.65 18.99
C TYR A 451 -13.27 10.31 20.33
N GLU A 452 -12.53 9.59 21.19
CA GLU A 452 -12.18 10.01 22.57
C GLU A 452 -10.69 9.91 22.89
#